data_AF-A0A078MQR5-F1
#
_entry.id   AF-A0A078MQR5-F1
#
_cell.length_a   1.000
_cell.length_b   1.000
_cell.length_c   1.000
_cell.angle_alpha   90.00
_cell.angle_beta   90.00
_cell.angle_gamma   90.00
#
_symmetry.space_group_name_H-M   'P 1'
#
loop_
_entity.id
_entity.type
_entity.pdbx_description
1 polymer ?
#
loop_
_entity_poly.entity_id
_entity_poly.type
_entity_poly.pdbx_seq_one_letter_code
_entity_poly.pdbx_strand_id
1 'polypeptide(L)'
;MSGTFWEPQEEEETEVKTRIPLWCWPVIVLDLLLVLALAPVAILVVVPFFAVYWIALAQFVVWISPLLAAVNIAQFAWAFRRRQAGITGLSILGVLMTVVAWIMVLAWQAPVVVFGVQL
;
A
#
# COMPACT_ATOMS: atom_id res chain seq x y z
N MET A 1 -47.77 -1.00 19.08
CA MET A 1 -46.46 -1.49 19.60
C MET A 1 -45.51 -1.46 18.43
N SER A 2 -44.69 -0.42 18.35
CA SER A 2 -43.81 -0.11 17.22
C SER A 2 -42.69 -1.13 17.12
N GLY A 3 -42.76 -1.99 16.09
CA GLY A 3 -41.69 -2.90 15.73
C GLY A 3 -40.57 -2.14 15.05
N THR A 4 -39.69 -1.54 15.84
CA THR A 4 -38.52 -0.86 15.31
C THR A 4 -37.34 -0.88 16.27
N PHE A 5 -36.18 -1.09 15.64
CA PHE A 5 -34.82 -0.73 16.05
C PHE A 5 -34.13 -1.69 17.01
N TRP A 6 -33.08 -2.33 16.47
CA TRP A 6 -32.03 -3.07 17.15
C TRP A 6 -32.40 -4.49 17.60
N GLU A 7 -32.34 -5.43 16.67
CA GLU A 7 -31.66 -6.68 17.00
C GLU A 7 -30.22 -6.29 17.38
N PRO A 8 -29.73 -6.64 18.59
CA PRO A 8 -28.33 -6.49 18.87
C PRO A 8 -27.61 -7.28 17.79
N GLN A 9 -26.78 -6.61 16.98
CA GLN A 9 -25.81 -7.34 16.19
C GLN A 9 -25.07 -8.18 17.21
N GLU A 10 -25.22 -9.51 17.13
CA GLU A 10 -24.35 -10.41 17.85
C GLU A 10 -22.94 -9.97 17.42
N GLU A 11 -22.25 -9.33 18.35
CA GLU A 11 -20.81 -9.25 18.35
C GLU A 11 -20.39 -10.71 18.33
N GLU A 12 -20.22 -11.29 17.13
CA GLU A 12 -19.53 -12.56 16.96
C GLU A 12 -18.07 -12.29 17.29
N GLU A 13 -17.86 -12.17 18.61
CA GLU A 13 -16.66 -12.35 19.38
C GLU A 13 -16.08 -13.72 19.00
N THR A 14 -15.32 -13.72 17.92
CA THR A 14 -13.98 -14.25 17.98
C THR A 14 -13.21 -13.58 16.86
N GLU A 15 -12.75 -12.35 17.13
CA GLU A 15 -11.44 -11.94 16.64
C GLU A 15 -10.45 -13.00 17.14
N VAL A 16 -10.32 -14.11 16.40
CA VAL A 16 -9.22 -15.03 16.56
C VAL A 16 -8.02 -14.14 16.28
N LYS A 17 -7.38 -13.66 17.36
CA LYS A 17 -6.21 -12.79 17.37
C LYS A 17 -5.07 -13.59 16.75
N THR A 18 -5.16 -13.69 15.44
CA THR A 18 -4.35 -14.60 14.67
C THR A 18 -2.99 -13.94 14.62
N ARG A 19 -2.01 -14.58 15.25
CA ARG A 19 -0.66 -14.02 15.34
C ARG A 19 -0.18 -13.62 13.95
N ILE A 20 0.16 -12.34 13.82
CA ILE A 20 0.79 -11.80 12.63
C ILE A 20 2.17 -12.47 12.53
N PRO A 21 2.50 -13.13 11.41
CA PRO A 21 3.77 -13.81 11.25
C PRO A 21 4.89 -12.76 11.18
N LEU A 22 6.08 -13.15 11.64
CA LEU A 22 7.23 -12.24 11.74
C LEU A 22 7.62 -11.62 10.40
N TRP A 23 7.38 -12.31 9.28
CA TRP A 23 7.69 -11.80 7.95
C TRP A 23 6.74 -10.67 7.49
N CYS A 24 5.51 -10.57 8.01
CA CYS A 24 4.60 -9.48 7.65
C CYS A 24 5.00 -8.15 8.30
N TRP A 25 5.62 -8.17 9.48
CA TRP A 25 6.03 -6.95 10.18
C TRP A 25 6.92 -6.01 9.36
N PRO A 26 8.04 -6.45 8.74
CA PRO A 26 8.86 -5.56 7.93
C PRO A 26 8.10 -4.99 6.72
N VAL A 27 7.15 -5.75 6.17
CA VAL A 27 6.32 -5.31 5.04
C VAL A 27 5.32 -4.25 5.48
N ILE A 28 4.64 -4.46 6.60
CA ILE A 28 3.73 -3.47 7.20
C ILE A 28 4.48 -2.16 7.49
N VAL A 29 5.69 -2.24 8.07
CA VAL A 29 6.51 -1.05 8.32
C VAL A 29 6.88 -0.37 7.01
N LEU A 30 7.31 -1.14 6.01
CA LEU A 30 7.66 -0.60 4.70
C LEU A 30 6.46 0.07 4.01
N ASP A 31 5.30 -0.56 4.01
CA ASP A 31 4.07 -0.02 3.43
C ASP A 31 3.68 1.27 4.15
N LEU A 32 3.70 1.31 5.49
CA LEU A 32 3.41 2.53 6.27
C LEU A 32 4.40 3.66 5.95
N LEU A 33 5.69 3.35 5.82
CA LEU A 33 6.70 4.33 5.41
C LEU A 33 6.43 4.84 3.99
N LEU A 34 6.03 3.96 3.07
CA LEU A 34 5.63 4.34 1.72
C LEU A 34 4.41 5.26 1.77
N VAL A 35 3.36 4.94 2.54
CA VAL A 35 2.20 5.82 2.68
C VAL A 35 2.61 7.18 3.22
N LEU A 36 3.42 7.21 4.28
CA LEU A 36 3.83 8.45 4.92
C LEU A 36 4.71 9.32 4.03
N ALA A 37 5.59 8.70 3.24
CA ALA A 37 6.44 9.40 2.29
C ALA A 37 5.66 9.85 1.06
N LEU A 38 4.73 9.01 0.59
CA LEU A 38 4.08 9.21 -0.69
C LEU A 38 2.81 10.08 -0.60
N ALA A 39 1.94 9.84 0.37
CA ALA A 39 0.64 10.54 0.44
C ALA A 39 0.75 12.07 0.52
N PRO A 40 1.64 12.67 1.36
CA PRO A 40 1.74 14.12 1.45
C PRO A 40 2.24 14.75 0.15
N VAL A 41 3.22 14.11 -0.49
CA VAL A 41 3.84 14.64 -1.70
C VAL A 41 2.88 14.51 -2.89
N ALA A 42 2.11 13.40 -2.97
CA ALA A 42 1.05 13.24 -3.97
C ALA A 42 0.02 14.39 -3.90
N ILE A 43 -0.38 14.79 -2.69
CA ILE A 43 -1.33 15.89 -2.48
C ILE A 43 -0.72 17.25 -2.89
N LEU A 44 0.58 17.44 -2.64
CA LEU A 44 1.29 18.70 -2.89
C LEU A 44 1.90 18.80 -4.29
N VAL A 45 1.69 17.82 -5.17
CA VAL A 45 2.34 17.73 -6.50
C VAL A 45 2.08 18.93 -7.41
N VAL A 46 1.00 19.70 -7.15
CA VAL A 46 0.69 20.95 -7.86
C VAL A 46 1.81 21.99 -7.71
N VAL A 47 2.57 21.92 -6.61
CA VAL A 47 3.72 22.78 -6.37
C VAL A 47 4.96 22.15 -7.02
N PRO A 48 5.66 22.85 -7.93
CA PRO A 48 6.76 22.27 -8.73
C PRO A 48 7.88 21.62 -7.92
N PHE A 49 8.23 22.19 -6.77
CA PHE A 49 9.24 21.63 -5.87
C PHE A 49 8.88 20.21 -5.41
N PHE A 50 7.63 20.00 -5.01
CA PHE A 50 7.15 18.69 -4.59
C PHE A 50 7.03 17.72 -5.76
N ALA A 51 6.73 18.20 -6.97
CA ALA A 51 6.72 17.35 -8.16
C ALA A 51 8.11 16.75 -8.46
N VAL A 52 9.19 17.53 -8.37
CA VAL A 52 10.56 17.02 -8.59
C VAL A 52 10.93 15.98 -7.52
N TYR A 53 10.63 16.28 -6.25
CA TYR A 53 10.84 15.34 -5.15
C TYR A 53 10.03 14.05 -5.34
N TRP A 54 8.78 14.18 -5.79
CA TRP A 54 7.90 13.07 -6.11
C TRP A 54 8.48 12.15 -7.17
N ILE A 55 9.01 12.70 -8.26
CA ILE A 55 9.61 11.92 -9.34
C ILE A 55 10.81 11.14 -8.84
N ALA A 56 11.68 11.77 -8.03
CA ALA A 56 12.84 11.08 -7.45
C ALA A 56 12.41 9.91 -6.55
N LEU A 57 11.38 10.12 -5.71
CA LEU A 57 10.84 9.08 -4.85
C LEU A 57 10.15 7.98 -5.65
N ALA A 58 9.38 8.35 -6.68
CA ALA A 58 8.71 7.42 -7.59
C ALA A 58 9.73 6.57 -8.34
N GLN A 59 10.85 7.14 -8.79
CA GLN A 59 11.94 6.40 -9.42
C GLN A 59 12.50 5.31 -8.49
N PHE A 60 12.69 5.63 -7.21
CA PHE A 60 13.13 4.67 -6.21
C PHE A 60 12.10 3.55 -6.00
N VAL A 61 10.82 3.89 -5.92
CA VAL A 61 9.73 2.90 -5.77
C VAL A 61 9.63 2.00 -7.00
N VAL A 62 9.72 2.55 -8.21
CA VAL A 62 9.75 1.80 -9.48
C VAL A 62 10.94 0.84 -9.50
N TRP A 63 12.10 1.27 -9.01
CA TRP A 63 13.31 0.45 -8.98
C TRP A 63 13.13 -0.84 -8.17
N ILE A 64 12.41 -0.78 -7.04
CA ILE A 64 12.09 -1.95 -6.20
C ILE A 64 10.69 -2.53 -6.45
N SER A 65 9.97 -2.05 -7.47
CA SER A 65 8.54 -2.37 -7.65
C SER A 65 8.22 -3.86 -7.76
N PRO A 66 9.03 -4.73 -8.41
CA PRO A 66 8.70 -6.14 -8.48
C PRO A 66 8.76 -6.82 -7.11
N LEU A 67 9.69 -6.40 -6.24
CA LEU A 67 9.76 -6.89 -4.87
C LEU A 67 8.56 -6.40 -4.07
N LEU A 68 8.25 -5.10 -4.15
CA LEU A 68 7.09 -4.53 -3.46
C LEU A 68 5.79 -5.22 -3.86
N ALA A 69 5.59 -5.45 -5.16
CA ALA A 69 4.42 -6.14 -5.68
C ALA A 69 4.35 -7.60 -5.19
N ALA A 70 5.43 -8.37 -5.30
CA ALA A 70 5.45 -9.77 -4.87
C ALA A 70 5.11 -9.91 -3.37
N VAL A 71 5.73 -9.07 -2.54
CA VAL A 71 5.57 -9.11 -1.09
C VAL A 71 4.19 -8.63 -0.66
N ASN A 72 3.65 -7.57 -1.29
CA ASN A 72 2.30 -7.10 -1.03
C ASN A 72 1.23 -8.10 -1.49
N ILE A 73 1.41 -8.78 -2.62
CA ILE A 73 0.50 -9.84 -3.07
C ILE A 73 0.50 -11.00 -2.07
N ALA A 74 1.68 -11.40 -1.57
CA ALA A 74 1.79 -12.43 -0.55
C ALA A 74 1.10 -12.02 0.77
N GLN A 75 1.31 -10.78 1.21
CA GLN A 75 0.65 -10.21 2.39
C GLN A 75 -0.86 -10.14 2.23
N PHE A 76 -1.34 -9.68 1.07
CA PHE A 76 -2.76 -9.63 0.72
C PHE A 76 -3.38 -11.04 0.77
N ALA A 77 -2.77 -12.01 0.08
CA ALA A 77 -3.29 -13.38 0.04
C ALA A 77 -3.36 -14.01 1.44
N TRP A 78 -2.37 -13.74 2.29
CA TRP A 78 -2.34 -14.21 3.67
C TRP A 78 -3.41 -13.50 4.53
N ALA A 79 -3.47 -12.16 4.48
CA ALA A 79 -4.36 -11.36 5.31
C ALA A 79 -5.83 -11.55 4.93
N PHE A 80 -6.12 -11.66 3.63
CA PHE A 80 -7.44 -11.90 3.10
C PHE A 80 -8.00 -13.26 3.55
N ARG A 81 -7.19 -14.32 3.45
CA ARG A 81 -7.57 -15.66 3.95
C ARG A 81 -7.87 -15.68 5.44
N ARG A 82 -7.27 -14.78 6.21
CA ARG A 82 -7.43 -14.69 7.68
C ARG A 82 -8.35 -13.56 8.14
N ARG A 83 -9.08 -12.93 7.20
CA ARG A 83 -10.02 -11.83 7.47
C ARG A 83 -9.41 -10.65 8.25
N GLN A 84 -8.11 -10.39 8.07
CA GLN A 84 -7.44 -9.24 8.70
C GLN A 84 -7.60 -7.99 7.84
N ALA A 85 -8.71 -7.28 8.04
CA ALA A 85 -9.10 -6.13 7.21
C ALA A 85 -8.02 -5.03 7.13
N GLY A 86 -7.38 -4.69 8.26
CA GLY A 86 -6.35 -3.64 8.30
C GLY A 86 -5.11 -3.97 7.44
N ILE A 87 -4.57 -5.17 7.57
CA ILE A 87 -3.38 -5.61 6.81
C ILE A 87 -3.74 -5.82 5.33
N THR A 88 -4.95 -6.31 5.05
CA THR A 88 -5.46 -6.43 3.68
C THR A 88 -5.54 -5.05 3.03
N GLY A 89 -6.14 -4.06 3.70
CA GLY A 89 -6.21 -2.68 3.21
C GLY A 89 -4.84 -2.07 2.99
N LEU A 90 -3.91 -2.24 3.93
CA LEU A 90 -2.53 -1.75 3.80
C LEU A 90 -1.83 -2.36 2.58
N SER A 91 -2.00 -3.66 2.34
CA SER A 91 -1.37 -4.33 1.20
C SER A 91 -1.91 -3.86 -0.16
N ILE A 92 -3.22 -3.60 -0.25
CA ILE A 92 -3.83 -3.01 -1.45
C ILE A 92 -3.23 -1.62 -1.67
N LEU A 93 -3.12 -0.83 -0.61
CA LEU A 93 -2.62 0.53 -0.68
C LEU A 93 -1.14 0.56 -1.07
N GLY A 94 -0.31 -0.38 -0.61
CA GLY A 94 1.08 -0.56 -1.04
C GLY A 94 1.19 -0.84 -2.54
N VAL A 95 0.36 -1.74 -3.09
CA VAL A 95 0.30 -2.00 -4.54
C VAL A 95 -0.14 -0.75 -5.31
N LEU A 96 -1.19 -0.07 -4.85
CA LEU A 96 -1.69 1.15 -5.50
C LEU A 96 -0.62 2.25 -5.53
N MET A 97 0.10 2.46 -4.43
CA MET A 97 1.20 3.43 -4.37
C MET A 97 2.32 3.08 -5.36
N THR A 98 2.63 1.79 -5.52
CA THR A 98 3.60 1.31 -6.51
C THR A 98 3.14 1.61 -7.95
N VAL A 99 1.85 1.42 -8.24
CA VAL A 99 1.26 1.74 -9.55
C VAL A 99 1.26 3.26 -9.80
N VAL A 100 0.92 4.06 -8.81
CA VAL A 100 0.95 5.54 -8.92
C VAL A 100 2.37 6.03 -9.18
N ALA A 101 3.38 5.47 -8.51
CA ALA A 101 4.78 5.78 -8.78
C ALA A 101 5.17 5.47 -10.23
N TRP A 102 4.75 4.30 -10.75
CA TRP A 102 4.94 3.94 -12.15
C TRP A 102 4.30 4.94 -13.11
N ILE A 103 3.03 5.30 -12.88
CA ILE A 103 2.32 6.30 -13.69
C ILE A 103 3.05 7.64 -13.67
N MET A 104 3.56 8.06 -12.51
CA MET A 104 4.30 9.32 -12.42
C MET A 104 5.57 9.33 -13.26
N VAL A 105 6.40 8.28 -13.15
CA VAL A 105 7.64 8.15 -13.93
C VAL A 105 7.34 8.20 -15.44
N LEU A 106 6.28 7.49 -15.87
CA LEU A 106 5.82 7.51 -17.25
C LEU A 106 5.30 8.88 -17.69
N ALA A 107 4.47 9.53 -16.87
CA ALA A 107 3.92 10.85 -17.17
C ALA A 107 5.01 11.92 -17.31
N TRP A 108 6.10 11.78 -16.55
CA TRP A 108 7.28 12.63 -16.65
C TRP A 108 8.25 12.23 -17.77
N GLN A 109 7.98 11.12 -18.48
CA GLN A 109 8.89 10.56 -19.49
C GLN A 109 10.29 10.27 -18.92
N ALA A 110 10.38 9.98 -17.62
CA ALA A 110 11.61 9.55 -16.98
C ALA A 110 11.95 8.11 -17.38
N PRO A 111 13.24 7.73 -17.43
CA PRO A 111 13.64 6.37 -17.78
C PRO A 111 13.08 5.39 -16.75
N VAL A 112 12.39 4.35 -17.19
CA VAL A 112 11.87 3.32 -16.30
C VAL A 112 13.00 2.35 -16.00
N VAL A 113 13.52 2.37 -14.77
CA VAL A 113 14.61 1.49 -14.34
C VAL A 113 14.11 0.57 -13.24
N VAL A 114 14.14 -0.73 -13.51
CA VAL A 114 13.70 -1.77 -12.57
C VAL A 114 14.90 -2.65 -12.22
N PHE A 115 15.26 -2.74 -10.94
CA PHE A 115 16.47 -3.43 -10.47
C PHE A 115 17.76 -3.09 -11.25
N GLY A 116 17.87 -1.88 -11.80
CA GLY A 116 19.03 -1.42 -12.56
C GLY A 116 18.98 -1.74 -14.05
N VAL A 117 17.94 -2.43 -14.54
CA VAL A 117 17.69 -2.62 -15.97
C VAL A 117 16.74 -1.53 -16.44
N GLN A 118 17.16 -0.78 -17.46
CA GLN A 118 16.29 0.20 -18.13
C GLN A 118 15.33 -0.52 -19.08
N LEU A 119 14.04 -0.22 -18.95
CA LEU A 119 12.95 -0.71 -19.79
C LEU A 119 12.59 0.31 -20.88
#